data_AF-A0A6J6NRY1-F1
#
_entry.id   AF-A0A6J6NRY1-F1
#
_cell.length_a   1.000
_cell.length_b   1.000
_cell.length_c   1.000
_cell.angle_alpha   90.00
_cell.angle_beta   90.00
_cell.angle_gamma   90.00
#
_symmetry.space_group_name_H-M   'P 1'
#
loop_
_entity.id
_entity.type
_entity.pdbx_description
1 polymer ?
#
loop_
_entity_poly.entity_id
_entity_poly.type
_entity_poly.pdbx_seq_one_letter_code
_entity_poly.pdbx_strand_id
1 'polypeptide(L)' 'MADKHDPLELEWFQLGLSGPARRALVNAKLYKVSDLRKISLDELLGMHGMGKSSVARIRVIMDAKKIKFRP' A
#
# COMPACT_ATOMS: atom_id res chain seq x y z
N MET A 1 14.14 -8.30 21.28
CA MET A 1 14.06 -8.41 19.81
C MET A 1 12.81 -7.66 19.38
N ALA A 2 12.95 -6.42 18.90
CA ALA A 2 11.81 -5.57 18.59
C ALA A 2 11.29 -5.92 17.19
N ASP A 3 10.57 -7.02 17.08
CA ASP A 3 9.67 -7.26 15.94
C ASP A 3 8.42 -6.39 16.12
N LYS A 4 8.64 -5.08 16.24
CA LYS A 4 7.57 -4.08 16.30
C LYS A 4 7.25 -3.71 14.88
N HIS A 5 6.58 -4.61 14.17
CA HIS A 5 5.83 -4.18 13.00
C HIS A 5 4.84 -3.13 13.49
N ASP A 6 4.97 -1.92 12.96
CA ASP A 6 4.05 -0.85 13.27
C ASP A 6 2.64 -1.38 12.97
N PRO A 7 1.65 -1.22 13.86
CA PRO A 7 0.29 -1.71 13.62
C PRO A 7 -0.28 -1.19 12.29
N LEU A 8 0.26 -0.05 11.81
CA LEU A 8 -0.05 0.57 10.52
C LEU A 8 0.51 -0.21 9.32
N GLU A 9 1.65 -0.91 9.46
CA GLU A 9 2.23 -1.77 8.43
C GLU A 9 1.63 -3.19 8.43
N LEU A 10 0.98 -3.60 9.53
CA LEU A 10 0.47 -4.96 9.71
C LEU A 10 -0.63 -5.30 8.69
N GLU A 11 -1.56 -4.39 8.41
CA GLU A 11 -2.61 -4.61 7.39
C GLU A 11 -1.96 -4.89 6.02
N TRP A 12 -0.99 -4.07 5.64
CA TRP A 12 -0.26 -4.26 4.38
C TRP A 12 0.62 -5.52 4.35
N PHE A 13 1.16 -5.91 5.50
CA PHE A 13 1.95 -7.14 5.63
C PHE A 13 1.10 -8.39 5.42
N GLN A 14 -0.08 -8.44 6.04
CA GLN A 14 -1.05 -9.52 5.85
C GLN A 14 -1.52 -9.63 4.40
N LEU A 15 -1.52 -8.51 3.67
CA LEU A 15 -1.82 -8.44 2.24
C LEU A 15 -0.65 -8.89 1.34
N GLY A 16 0.51 -9.25 1.92
CA GLY A 16 1.67 -9.75 1.19
C GLY A 16 2.52 -8.66 0.53
N LEU A 17 2.47 -7.42 1.02
CA LEU A 17 3.33 -6.34 0.52
C LEU A 17 4.75 -6.44 1.08
N SER A 18 5.72 -6.13 0.21
CA SER A 18 7.12 -6.05 0.57
C SER A 18 7.38 -4.97 1.63
N GLY A 19 8.39 -5.16 2.47
CA GLY A 19 8.83 -4.16 3.46
C GLY A 19 8.94 -2.72 2.93
N PRO A 20 9.60 -2.45 1.79
CA PRO A 20 9.69 -1.08 1.26
C PRO A 20 8.34 -0.51 0.81
N ALA A 21 7.44 -1.32 0.24
CA ALA A 21 6.12 -0.84 -0.16
C ALA A 21 5.23 -0.51 1.04
N ARG A 22 5.30 -1.31 2.11
CA ARG A 22 4.59 -1.03 3.38
C ARG A 22 5.03 0.31 3.96
N ARG A 23 6.34 0.53 4.06
CA ARG A 23 6.92 1.79 4.52
C ARG A 23 6.50 2.97 3.64
N ALA A 24 6.49 2.80 2.32
CA ALA A 24 6.05 3.86 1.41
C ALA A 24 4.59 4.28 1.67
N LEU A 25 3.69 3.30 1.86
CA LEU A 25 2.28 3.54 2.17
C LEU A 25 2.10 4.24 3.52
N VAL A 26 2.79 3.78 4.57
CA VAL A 26 2.73 4.40 5.90
C VAL A 26 3.29 5.82 5.90
N ASN A 27 4.40 6.07 5.19
CA ASN A 27 4.94 7.43 5.02
C ASN A 27 3.97 8.34 4.26
N ALA A 28 3.22 7.80 3.29
CA ALA A 28 2.15 8.51 2.59
C ALA A 28 0.86 8.66 3.42
N LYS A 29 0.86 8.26 4.71
CA LYS A 29 -0.30 8.25 5.61
C LYS A 29 -1.47 7.38 5.09
N LEU A 30 -1.14 6.31 4.37
CA LEU A 30 -2.06 5.31 3.84
C LEU A 30 -1.99 4.07 4.73
N TYR A 31 -2.90 3.97 5.69
CA TYR A 31 -2.87 2.89 6.68
C TYR A 31 -3.82 1.74 6.36
N LYS A 32 -4.75 1.97 5.44
CA LYS A 32 -5.75 0.99 5.00
C LYS A 32 -6.01 1.08 3.51
N VAL A 33 -6.54 0.00 2.93
CA VAL A 33 -6.91 -0.04 1.49
C VAL A 33 -7.87 1.09 1.09
N SER A 34 -8.74 1.53 2.00
CA SER A 34 -9.65 2.65 1.79
C SER A 34 -8.96 4.00 1.54
N ASP A 35 -7.74 4.20 2.06
CA ASP A 35 -6.98 5.43 1.84
C ASP A 35 -6.39 5.51 0.43
N LEU A 36 -6.28 4.37 -0.29
CA LEU A 36 -5.83 4.36 -1.68
C LEU A 36 -6.75 5.17 -2.62
N ARG A 37 -7.99 5.49 -2.19
CA ARG A 37 -8.88 6.42 -2.90
C ARG A 37 -8.40 7.87 -2.90
N LYS A 38 -7.50 8.22 -1.97
CA LYS A 38 -6.97 9.59 -1.81
C LYS A 38 -5.84 9.88 -2.78
N ILE A 39 -5.15 8.84 -3.25
CA ILE A 39 -4.01 8.95 -4.15
C ILE A 39 -4.35 8.46 -5.55
N SER A 40 -3.55 8.90 -6.51
CA SER A 40 -3.63 8.46 -7.90
C SER A 40 -2.69 7.28 -8.16
N LEU A 41 -2.90 6.57 -9.26
CA LEU A 41 -1.98 5.48 -9.66
C LEU A 41 -0.55 6.02 -9.92
N ASP A 42 -0.44 7.22 -10.49
CA ASP A 42 0.84 7.88 -10.74
C ASP A 42 1.59 8.18 -9.44
N GLU A 43 0.90 8.74 -8.44
CA GLU A 43 1.46 8.98 -7.10
C GLU A 43 1.95 7.68 -6.46
N LEU A 44 1.20 6.58 -6.60
CA LEU A 44 1.62 5.27 -6.15
C LEU A 44 2.90 4.81 -6.86
N LEU A 45 2.97 4.95 -8.18
CA LEU A 45 4.14 4.56 -8.99
C LEU A 45 5.37 5.42 -8.68
N GLY A 46 5.17 6.68 -8.30
CA GLY A 46 6.22 7.61 -7.90
C GLY A 46 6.77 7.36 -6.48
N MET A 47 6.11 6.54 -5.66
CA MET A 47 6.59 6.26 -4.30
C MET A 47 7.87 5.43 -4.31
N HIS A 48 8.88 5.92 -3.58
CA HIS A 48 10.14 5.22 -3.38
C HIS A 48 9.92 3.90 -2.61
N GLY A 49 10.03 2.77 -3.32
CA GLY A 49 9.76 1.42 -2.79
C GLY A 49 8.56 0.71 -3.43
N MET A 50 7.81 1.39 -4.31
CA MET A 50 6.75 0.77 -5.13
C MET A 50 7.31 0.13 -6.40
N GLY A 51 7.61 -1.16 -6.32
CA GLY A 51 7.93 -1.97 -7.50
C GLY A 51 6.68 -2.46 -8.24
N LYS A 52 6.87 -2.92 -9.48
CA LYS A 52 5.80 -3.52 -10.34
C LYS A 52 4.96 -4.57 -9.61
N SER A 53 5.63 -5.43 -8.83
CA SER A 53 4.96 -6.49 -8.05
C SER A 53 4.07 -5.93 -6.94
N SER A 54 4.50 -4.88 -6.23
CA SER A 54 3.71 -4.23 -5.17
C SER A 54 2.47 -3.57 -5.75
N VAL A 55 2.63 -2.85 -6.88
CA VAL A 55 1.53 -2.18 -7.58
C VAL A 55 0.50 -3.20 -8.08
N ALA A 56 0.95 -4.30 -8.69
CA ALA A 56 0.06 -5.38 -9.12
C ALA A 56 -0.73 -5.97 -7.94
N ARG A 57 -0.08 -6.22 -6.80
CA ARG A 57 -0.74 -6.71 -5.59
C ARG A 57 -1.80 -5.73 -5.09
N ILE A 58 -1.48 -4.44 -5.02
CA ILE A 58 -2.41 -3.38 -4.61
C ILE A 58 -3.61 -3.33 -5.56
N ARG A 59 -3.38 -3.41 -6.87
CA ARG A 59 -4.46 -3.41 -7.87
C ARG A 59 -5.45 -4.56 -7.64
N VAL A 60 -4.94 -5.77 -7.35
CA VAL A 60 -5.76 -6.95 -7.04
C VAL A 60 -6.57 -6.72 -5.75
N ILE A 61 -5.95 -6.18 -4.71
CA ILE A 61 -6.62 -5.91 -3.42
C ILE A 61 -7.70 -4.84 -3.59
N MET A 62 -7.43 -3.81 -4.38
CA MET A 62 -8.39 -2.76 -4.70
C MET A 62 -9.58 -3.30 -5.48
N ASP A 63 -9.34 -4.13 -6.49
CA ASP A 63 -10.40 -4.79 -7.27
C ASP A 63 -11.28 -5.67 -6.37
N ALA A 64 -10.66 -6.50 -5.53
CA ALA A 64 -11.36 -7.35 -4.55
C ALA A 64 -12.23 -6.53 -3.56
N LYS A 65 -11.78 -5.32 -3.18
CA LYS A 65 -12.54 -4.41 -2.31
C LYS A 65 -13.44 -3.43 -3.07
N LYS A 66 -13.51 -3.50 -4.41
CA LYS A 66 -14.21 -2.54 -5.28
C LYS A 66 -13.80 -1.08 -5.05
N ILE A 67 -12.52 -0.87 -4.79
CA ILE A 67 -11.91 0.45 -4.58
C ILE A 67 -11.19 0.85 -5.87
N LYS A 68 -11.22 2.14 -6.20
CA LYS A 68 -10.49 2.72 -7.32
C LYS A 68 -9.58 3.83 -6.82
N PHE A 69 -8.48 4.06 -7.51
CA PHE A 69 -7.63 5.23 -7.25
C PHE A 69 -8.42 6.50 -7.56
N ARG A 70 -7.94 7.61 -7.02
CA ARG A 70 -8.38 8.92 -7.48
C ARG A 70 -8.17 9.01 -9.00
N PRO A 71 -9.15 9.56 -9.75
CA PRO A 71 -8.95 9.86 -11.16
C PRO A 71 -7.78 10.82 -11.37
#